data_AF-A0A7J8REZ5-F1
#
_entry.id   AF-A0A7J8REZ5-F1
#
_cell.length_a   1.000
_cell.length_b   1.000
_cell.length_c   1.000
_cell.angle_alpha   90.00
_cell.angle_beta   90.00
_cell.angle_gamma   90.00
#
_symmetry.space_group_name_H-M   'P 1'
#
loop_
_entity.id
_entity.type
_entity.pdbx_description
1 polymer ?
#
loop_
_entity_poly.entity_id
_entity_poly.type
_entity_poly.pdbx_seq_one_letter_code
_entity_poly.pdbx_strand_id
1 'polypeptide(L)'
;MAALKLVCALVLCMLVVEPIATTAITCGDVTSKVAGCLSYLQNGGNVPKACCDGIRSLNMMARTTPDRQTVCGCLKTAAKAVKIKGNLAETLPAKCSVNIPYKISTSTNCK
;
A
#
# COMPACT_ATOMS: atom_id res chain seq x y z
N MET A 1 51.88 13.00 5.28
CA MET A 1 50.74 13.04 6.25
C MET A 1 49.43 13.56 5.63
N ALA A 2 49.47 14.47 4.65
CA ALA A 2 48.25 14.98 4.00
C ALA A 2 47.49 13.93 3.16
N ALA A 3 48.21 13.07 2.45
CA ALA A 3 47.60 12.02 1.61
C ALA A 3 46.78 10.98 2.42
N LEU A 4 47.23 10.63 3.62
CA LEU A 4 46.56 9.66 4.49
C LEU A 4 45.21 10.20 5.03
N LYS A 5 45.13 11.52 5.25
CA LYS A 5 43.90 12.21 5.72
C LYS A 5 42.83 12.30 4.63
N LEU A 6 43.24 12.51 3.37
CA LEU A 6 42.34 12.54 2.21
C LEU A 6 41.75 11.16 1.89
N VAL A 7 42.55 10.10 2.02
CA VAL A 7 42.08 8.72 1.81
C VAL A 7 41.05 8.31 2.88
N CYS A 8 41.27 8.64 4.15
CA CYS A 8 40.27 8.36 5.20
C CYS A 8 38.96 9.12 5.01
N ALA A 9 39.00 10.38 4.53
CA ALA A 9 37.81 11.18 4.28
C ALA A 9 36.97 10.64 3.10
N LEU A 10 37.63 10.13 2.05
CA LEU A 10 36.95 9.58 0.88
C LEU A 10 36.30 8.22 1.15
N VAL A 11 36.89 7.40 2.02
CA VAL A 11 36.34 6.08 2.41
C VAL A 11 35.07 6.24 3.27
N LEU A 12 34.97 7.29 4.08
CA LEU A 12 33.78 7.55 4.92
C LEU A 12 32.55 8.00 4.12
N CYS A 13 32.72 8.59 2.93
CA CYS A 13 31.61 9.03 2.07
C CYS A 13 30.89 7.89 1.34
N MET A 14 31.46 6.67 1.28
CA MET A 14 30.84 5.53 0.59
C MET A 14 30.00 4.63 1.51
N LEU A 15 29.93 4.92 2.82
CA LEU A 15 29.38 4.00 3.81
C LEU A 15 27.91 4.24 4.21
N VAL A 16 27.14 5.05 3.47
CA VAL A 16 25.72 5.24 3.80
C VAL A 16 24.84 5.28 2.56
N VAL A 17 24.87 4.21 1.79
CA VAL A 17 23.70 3.81 1.00
C VAL A 17 23.38 2.40 1.45
N GLU A 18 22.70 2.27 2.58
CA GLU A 18 21.99 1.03 2.87
C GLU A 18 20.98 0.85 1.74
N PRO A 19 21.07 -0.23 0.93
CA PRO A 19 19.98 -0.56 0.05
C PRO A 19 18.81 -0.89 0.97
N ILE A 20 17.86 0.03 1.08
CA ILE A 20 16.58 -0.25 1.71
C ILE A 20 16.06 -1.46 0.95
N ALA A 21 16.04 -2.63 1.59
CA ALA A 21 15.50 -3.83 0.98
C ALA A 21 13.99 -3.59 0.80
N THR A 22 13.61 -2.96 -0.31
CA THR A 22 12.21 -2.79 -0.69
C THR A 22 11.73 -4.15 -1.17
N THR A 23 11.21 -4.95 -0.25
CA THR A 23 10.42 -6.13 -0.60
C THR A 23 9.28 -5.65 -1.48
N ALA A 24 9.24 -6.12 -2.74
CA ALA A 24 8.19 -5.77 -3.66
C ALA A 24 6.82 -6.16 -3.08
N ILE A 25 5.86 -5.25 -3.09
CA ILE A 25 4.49 -5.53 -2.63
C ILE A 25 3.89 -6.60 -3.53
N THR A 26 3.39 -7.68 -2.93
CA THR A 26 2.71 -8.75 -3.68
C THR A 26 1.18 -8.63 -3.58
N CYS A 27 0.45 -9.23 -4.53
CA CYS A 27 -1.01 -9.32 -4.39
C CYS A 27 -1.45 -10.21 -3.23
N GLY A 28 -0.60 -11.13 -2.78
CA GLY A 28 -0.83 -11.92 -1.56
C GLY A 28 -0.87 -11.03 -0.32
N ASP A 29 0.09 -10.10 -0.21
CA ASP A 29 0.11 -9.10 0.86
C ASP A 29 -1.16 -8.25 0.83
N VAL A 30 -1.51 -7.73 -0.36
CA VAL A 30 -2.68 -6.87 -0.54
C VAL A 30 -3.97 -7.56 -0.13
N THR A 31 -4.19 -8.78 -0.62
CA THR A 31 -5.39 -9.57 -0.33
C THR A 31 -5.50 -9.87 1.15
N SER A 32 -4.37 -10.22 1.79
CA SER A 32 -4.33 -10.50 3.23
C SER A 32 -4.70 -9.27 4.08
N LYS A 33 -4.28 -8.07 3.66
CA LYS A 33 -4.65 -6.83 4.37
C LYS A 33 -6.15 -6.48 4.22
N VAL A 34 -6.78 -6.80 3.10
CA VAL A 34 -8.21 -6.48 2.87
C VAL A 34 -9.17 -7.62 3.20
N ALA A 35 -8.69 -8.80 3.60
CA ALA A 35 -9.54 -9.94 3.94
C ALA A 35 -10.61 -9.59 4.99
N GLY A 36 -10.23 -8.83 6.02
CA GLY A 36 -11.15 -8.35 7.06
C GLY A 36 -12.22 -7.36 6.58
N CYS A 37 -12.12 -6.86 5.35
CA CYS A 37 -13.07 -5.90 4.78
C CYS A 37 -14.25 -6.57 4.08
N LEU A 38 -14.17 -7.88 3.78
CA LEU A 38 -15.11 -8.56 2.90
C LEU A 38 -16.57 -8.45 3.36
N SER A 39 -16.83 -8.66 4.65
CA SER A 39 -18.19 -8.58 5.22
C SER A 39 -18.80 -7.19 5.03
N TYR A 40 -18.03 -6.14 5.30
CA TYR A 40 -18.46 -4.76 5.07
C TYR A 40 -18.66 -4.48 3.57
N LEU A 41 -17.72 -4.88 2.72
CA LEU A 41 -17.80 -4.64 1.27
C LEU A 41 -19.00 -5.34 0.60
N GLN A 42 -19.49 -6.43 1.18
CA GLN A 42 -20.67 -7.16 0.70
C GLN A 42 -21.98 -6.64 1.29
N ASN A 43 -21.99 -6.39 2.59
CA ASN A 43 -23.24 -6.20 3.34
C ASN A 43 -23.43 -4.76 3.84
N GLY A 44 -22.35 -4.00 4.02
CA GLY A 44 -22.36 -2.70 4.69
C GLY A 44 -22.29 -2.84 6.20
N GLY A 45 -22.82 -1.84 6.92
CA GLY A 45 -22.79 -1.78 8.37
C GLY A 45 -21.48 -1.21 8.93
N ASN A 46 -21.08 -1.70 10.10
CA ASN A 46 -19.87 -1.24 10.78
C ASN A 46 -18.62 -1.82 10.12
N VAL A 47 -17.60 -0.98 9.93
CA VAL A 47 -16.32 -1.44 9.37
C VAL A 47 -15.53 -2.17 10.47
N PRO A 48 -15.11 -3.43 10.27
CA PRO A 48 -14.30 -4.14 11.23
C PRO A 48 -12.97 -3.41 11.48
N LYS A 49 -12.50 -3.39 12.74
CA LYS A 49 -11.21 -2.75 13.06
C LYS A 49 -10.06 -3.31 12.23
N ALA A 50 -10.02 -4.63 12.07
CA ALA A 50 -9.03 -5.33 11.24
C ALA A 50 -9.03 -4.87 9.78
N CYS A 51 -10.21 -4.52 9.22
CA CYS A 51 -10.28 -3.95 7.88
C CYS A 51 -9.55 -2.61 7.82
N CYS A 52 -9.86 -1.69 8.74
CA CYS A 52 -9.20 -0.37 8.73
C CYS A 52 -7.71 -0.44 9.02
N ASP A 53 -7.27 -1.35 9.88
CA ASP A 53 -5.84 -1.59 10.12
C ASP A 53 -5.14 -2.08 8.84
N GLY A 54 -5.81 -2.95 8.08
CA GLY A 54 -5.36 -3.39 6.76
C GLY A 54 -5.26 -2.25 5.73
N ILE A 55 -6.30 -1.41 5.62
CA ILE A 55 -6.30 -0.25 4.70
C ILE A 55 -5.18 0.74 5.06
N ARG A 56 -4.96 1.01 6.36
CA ARG A 56 -3.84 1.85 6.82
C ARG A 56 -2.49 1.22 6.48
N SER A 57 -2.33 -0.08 6.70
CA SER A 57 -1.11 -0.81 6.33
C SER A 57 -0.81 -0.67 4.84
N LEU A 58 -1.81 -0.84 3.98
CA LEU A 58 -1.65 -0.67 2.53
C LEU A 58 -1.23 0.75 2.16
N ASN A 59 -1.83 1.76 2.79
CA ASN A 59 -1.43 3.15 2.56
C ASN A 59 0.02 3.43 3.00
N MET A 60 0.48 2.80 4.08
CA MET A 60 1.87 2.92 4.55
C MET A 60 2.88 2.18 3.67
N MET A 61 2.46 1.07 3.04
CA MET A 61 3.28 0.30 2.09
C MET A 61 3.36 1.01 0.73
N ALA A 62 2.26 1.59 0.26
CA ALA A 62 2.15 2.22 -1.05
C ALA A 62 2.74 3.65 -1.10
N ARG A 63 4.05 3.79 -0.82
CA ARG A 63 4.71 5.10 -0.74
C ARG A 63 5.07 5.67 -2.09
N THR A 64 5.46 4.81 -3.03
CA THR A 64 5.87 5.22 -4.38
C THR A 64 4.75 5.04 -5.40
N THR A 65 4.85 5.70 -6.56
CA THR A 65 3.90 5.49 -7.66
C THR A 65 3.84 4.02 -8.11
N PRO A 66 4.98 3.32 -8.33
CA PRO A 66 4.95 1.89 -8.65
C PRO A 66 4.23 1.03 -7.61
N ASP A 67 4.42 1.32 -6.32
CA ASP A 67 3.74 0.59 -5.25
C ASP A 67 2.22 0.83 -5.28
N ARG A 68 1.80 2.08 -5.50
CA ARG A 68 0.37 2.44 -5.62
C ARG A 68 -0.28 1.75 -6.81
N GLN A 69 0.41 1.71 -7.95
CA GLN A 69 -0.06 1.02 -9.16
C GLN A 69 -0.19 -0.49 -8.90
N THR A 70 0.78 -1.07 -8.21
CA THR A 70 0.78 -2.49 -7.82
C THR A 70 -0.39 -2.82 -6.88
N VAL A 71 -0.53 -2.07 -5.78
CA VAL A 71 -1.65 -2.22 -4.84
C VAL A 71 -2.98 -2.04 -5.55
N CYS A 72 -3.12 -1.02 -6.41
CA CYS A 72 -4.34 -0.79 -7.18
C CYS A 72 -4.68 -1.98 -8.08
N GLY A 73 -3.70 -2.51 -8.82
CA GLY A 73 -3.89 -3.68 -9.68
C GLY A 73 -4.34 -4.91 -8.90
N CYS A 74 -3.72 -5.17 -7.74
CA CYS A 74 -4.09 -6.28 -6.87
C CYS A 74 -5.52 -6.12 -6.30
N LEU A 75 -5.87 -4.93 -5.80
CA LEU A 75 -7.22 -4.64 -5.31
C LEU A 75 -8.28 -4.79 -6.40
N LYS A 76 -7.98 -4.34 -7.63
CA LYS A 76 -8.87 -4.49 -8.78
C LYS A 76 -9.12 -5.96 -9.12
N THR A 77 -8.08 -6.79 -9.10
CA THR A 77 -8.20 -8.24 -9.32
C THR A 77 -8.99 -8.91 -8.20
N ALA A 78 -8.69 -8.61 -6.94
CA ALA A 78 -9.42 -9.15 -5.80
C ALA A 78 -10.91 -8.77 -5.86
N ALA A 79 -11.23 -7.52 -6.19
CA ALA A 79 -12.60 -7.04 -6.33
C ALA A 79 -13.36 -7.66 -7.51
N LYS A 80 -12.67 -8.22 -8.51
CA LYS A 80 -13.31 -9.02 -9.58
C LYS A 80 -13.59 -10.46 -9.15
N ALA A 81 -12.80 -11.01 -8.23
CA ALA A 81 -12.96 -12.38 -7.74
C ALA A 81 -14.14 -12.52 -6.75
N VAL A 82 -14.56 -11.44 -6.12
CA VAL A 82 -15.67 -11.43 -5.15
C VAL A 82 -16.73 -10.40 -5.53
N LYS A 83 -18.01 -10.74 -5.34
CA LYS A 83 -19.10 -9.78 -5.52
C LYS A 83 -19.08 -8.78 -4.36
N ILE A 84 -18.73 -7.52 -4.62
CA ILE A 84 -18.73 -6.42 -3.65
C ILE A 84 -19.61 -5.27 -4.12
N LYS A 85 -20.04 -4.41 -3.19
CA LYS A 85 -20.76 -3.18 -3.47
C LYS A 85 -19.76 -2.04 -3.69
N GLY A 86 -19.68 -1.54 -4.93
CA GLY A 86 -18.69 -0.52 -5.32
C GLY A 86 -18.76 0.77 -4.48
N ASN A 87 -19.96 1.23 -4.13
CA ASN A 87 -20.16 2.40 -3.27
C ASN A 87 -19.56 2.22 -1.85
N LEU A 88 -19.54 0.98 -1.34
CA LEU A 88 -18.92 0.69 -0.05
C LEU A 88 -17.40 0.68 -0.16
N ALA A 89 -16.84 0.20 -1.28
CA ALA A 89 -15.41 0.25 -1.55
C ALA A 89 -14.91 1.70 -1.67
N GLU A 90 -15.66 2.57 -2.35
CA GLU A 90 -15.31 3.98 -2.53
C GLU A 90 -15.31 4.78 -1.22
N THR A 91 -16.22 4.45 -0.29
CA THR A 91 -16.34 5.16 1.00
C THR A 91 -15.45 4.57 2.10
N LEU A 92 -14.88 3.39 1.89
CA LEU A 92 -14.10 2.67 2.90
C LEU A 92 -12.86 3.44 3.39
N PRO A 93 -12.01 4.04 2.52
CA PRO A 93 -10.82 4.78 2.97
C PRO A 93 -11.18 5.90 3.95
N ALA A 94 -12.20 6.70 3.62
CA ALA A 94 -12.66 7.80 4.47
C ALA A 94 -13.18 7.29 5.82
N LYS A 95 -13.94 6.19 5.84
CA LYS A 95 -14.41 5.55 7.08
C LYS A 95 -13.27 5.01 7.96
N CYS A 96 -12.14 4.66 7.35
CA CYS A 96 -10.94 4.24 8.06
C CYS A 96 -9.98 5.39 8.41
N SER A 97 -10.38 6.64 8.16
CA SER A 97 -9.55 7.83 8.35
C SER A 97 -8.26 7.79 7.52
N VAL A 98 -8.32 7.18 6.34
CA VAL A 98 -7.22 7.13 5.38
C VAL A 98 -7.53 8.06 4.23
N ASN A 99 -6.74 9.14 4.11
CA ASN A 99 -6.86 10.07 3.00
C ASN A 99 -5.96 9.63 1.85
N ILE A 100 -6.57 9.35 0.70
CA ILE A 100 -5.88 8.92 -0.51
C ILE A 100 -6.33 9.90 -1.62
N PRO A 101 -5.41 10.44 -2.43
CA PRO A 101 -5.77 11.43 -3.46
C PRO A 101 -6.51 10.83 -4.67
N TYR A 102 -7.01 9.60 -4.58
CA TYR A 102 -7.75 8.90 -5.62
C TYR A 102 -8.83 7.98 -5.04
N LYS A 103 -9.88 7.73 -5.84
CA LYS A 103 -10.97 6.81 -5.46
C LYS A 103 -10.56 5.36 -5.70
N ILE A 104 -10.83 4.49 -4.73
CA ILE A 104 -10.71 3.03 -4.88
C ILE A 104 -12.02 2.52 -5.46
N SER A 105 -12.00 2.07 -6.71
CA SER A 105 -13.15 1.53 -7.43
C SER A 105 -12.71 0.37 -8.32
N THR A 106 -13.63 -0.52 -8.66
CA THR A 106 -13.40 -1.62 -9.61
C THR A 106 -13.04 -1.11 -11.02
N SER A 107 -13.42 0.13 -11.32
CA SER A 107 -13.14 0.82 -12.58
C SER A 107 -11.94 1.76 -12.52
N THR A 108 -11.25 1.86 -11.37
CA THR A 108 -10.08 2.75 -11.23
C THR A 108 -9.02 2.37 -12.28
N ASN A 109 -8.48 3.40 -12.95
CA ASN A 109 -7.31 3.26 -13.79
C ASN A 109 -6.08 3.20 -12.87
N CYS A 110 -5.40 2.06 -12.86
CA CYS A 110 -4.25 1.78 -12.00
C CYS A 110 -2.92 2.17 -12.64
N LYS A 111 -2.94 2.98 -13.70
CA LYS A 111 -1.76 3.51 -14.39
C LYS A 111 -1.60 4.98 -14.09
#